data_AF-A0A1B6LTR4-F1
#
_entry.id   AF-A0A1B6LTR4-F1
#
_cell.length_a   1.000
_cell.length_b   1.000
_cell.length_c   1.000
_cell.angle_alpha   90.00
_cell.angle_beta   90.00
_cell.angle_gamma   90.00
#
_symmetry.space_group_name_H-M   'P 1'
#
loop_
_entity.id
_entity.type
_entity.pdbx_description
1 polymer ?
#
loop_
_entity_poly.entity_id
_entity_poly.type
_entity_poly.pdbx_seq_one_letter_code
_entity_poly.pdbx_strand_id
1 'polypeptide(L)'
;LDSRRYPKRQCPPQILIFDLHTDKLIKRHRFPKSLLEDDSLLITIALDSRQEDCRDTVAYVTDVVGYKLLVYDSASDKSWKVSSNLFYPYPLHGDFHINGVDFELMDGLFALALGPLR
;
A
#
# COMPACT_ATOMS: atom_id res chain seq x y z
N LEU A 1 9.32 14.86 -26.47
CA LEU A 1 9.57 13.79 -25.50
C LEU A 1 8.79 14.17 -24.26
N ASP A 2 7.52 13.76 -24.23
CA ASP A 2 6.53 14.25 -23.29
C ASP A 2 6.89 13.79 -21.87
N SER A 3 7.20 14.77 -21.02
CA SER A 3 7.36 14.61 -19.59
C SER A 3 6.03 14.13 -19.02
N ARG A 4 5.85 12.81 -18.86
CA ARG A 4 4.82 12.24 -17.97
C ARG A 4 5.06 12.84 -16.58
N ARG A 5 4.38 13.95 -16.31
CA ARG A 5 4.51 14.72 -15.09
C ARG A 5 3.73 13.95 -14.03
N TYR A 6 4.42 13.00 -13.38
CA TYR A 6 3.84 12.33 -12.22
C TYR A 6 3.32 13.39 -11.25
N PRO A 7 2.06 13.28 -10.79
CA PRO A 7 1.45 14.27 -9.94
C PRO A 7 2.31 14.47 -8.69
N LYS A 8 2.72 15.72 -8.44
CA LYS A 8 3.54 16.05 -7.28
C LYS A 8 2.77 15.72 -6.00
N ARG A 9 3.33 14.84 -5.17
CA ARG A 9 2.78 14.49 -3.86
C ARG A 9 2.74 15.74 -2.97
N GLN A 10 1.54 16.18 -2.60
CA GLN A 10 1.36 17.36 -1.73
C GLN A 10 1.46 17.02 -0.25
N CYS A 11 0.97 15.85 0.15
CA CYS A 11 0.97 15.37 1.52
C CYS A 11 1.51 13.93 1.59
N PRO A 12 2.24 13.55 2.65
CA PRO A 12 2.60 12.15 2.87
C PRO A 12 1.36 11.26 3.03
N PRO A 13 1.41 10.01 2.54
CA PRO A 13 0.35 9.04 2.79
C PRO A 13 0.26 8.69 4.27
N GLN A 14 -0.94 8.29 4.69
CA GLN A 14 -1.26 8.00 6.08
C GLN A 14 -2.40 7.00 6.17
N ILE A 15 -2.40 6.20 7.23
CA ILE A 15 -3.53 5.34 7.59
C ILE A 15 -4.42 6.11 8.56
N LEU A 16 -5.72 6.12 8.29
CA LEU A 16 -6.74 6.71 9.14
C LEU A 16 -7.62 5.60 9.68
N ILE A 17 -7.83 5.57 10.99
CA ILE A 17 -8.64 4.58 11.67
C ILE A 17 -9.84 5.31 12.27
N PHE A 18 -11.04 4.90 11.85
CA PHE A 18 -12.30 5.47 12.28
C PHE A 18 -13.09 4.45 13.09
N ASP A 19 -13.75 4.92 14.15
CA ASP A 19 -14.81 4.17 14.81
C ASP A 19 -16.12 4.45 14.05
N LEU A 20 -16.70 3.40 13.47
CA LEU A 20 -17.94 3.47 12.68
C LEU A 20 -19.21 3.63 13.53
N HIS A 21 -19.14 3.42 14.85
CA HIS A 21 -20.28 3.65 15.74
C HIS A 21 -20.44 5.13 16.07
N THR A 22 -19.32 5.86 16.09
CA THR A 22 -19.28 7.28 16.47
C THR A 22 -18.90 8.21 15.32
N ASP A 23 -18.55 7.67 14.16
CA ASP A 23 -18.00 8.37 12.99
C ASP A 23 -16.76 9.24 13.32
N LYS A 24 -15.98 8.84 14.33
CA LYS A 24 -14.83 9.60 14.80
C LYS A 24 -13.52 8.98 14.34
N LEU A 25 -12.59 9.84 13.93
CA LEU A 25 -11.19 9.47 13.75
C LEU A 25 -10.58 9.14 15.12
N ILE A 26 -10.21 7.88 15.34
CA ILE A 26 -9.60 7.42 16.59
C ILE A 26 -8.07 7.34 16.51
N LYS A 27 -7.52 7.17 15.30
CA LYS A 27 -6.06 7.13 15.10
C LYS A 27 -5.65 7.58 13.71
N ARG A 28 -4.46 8.19 13.63
CA ARG A 28 -3.80 8.56 12.38
C ARG A 28 -2.34 8.10 12.44
N HIS A 29 -1.97 7.15 11.60
CA HIS A 29 -0.59 6.72 11.43
C HIS A 29 0.01 7.38 10.20
N ARG A 30 1.13 8.10 10.37
CA ARG A 30 1.89 8.68 9.26
C ARG A 30 3.15 7.87 9.08
N PHE A 31 3.36 7.36 7.87
CA PHE A 31 4.60 6.64 7.56
C PHE A 31 5.80 7.59 7.67
N PRO A 32 6.90 7.18 8.35
CA PRO A 32 8.15 7.90 8.30
C PRO A 32 8.62 8.08 6.85
N LYS A 33 9.18 9.25 6.52
CA LYS A 33 9.69 9.53 5.17
C LYS A 33 10.70 8.48 4.69
N SER A 34 11.48 7.90 5.58
CA SER A 34 12.46 6.84 5.25
C SER A 34 11.85 5.54 4.72
N LEU A 35 10.55 5.34 4.91
CA LEU A 35 9.83 4.16 4.39
C LEU A 35 9.23 4.41 3.01
N LEU A 36 9.24 5.65 2.52
CA LEU A 36 8.59 6.05 1.28
C LEU A 36 9.63 6.61 0.32
N GLU A 37 9.47 6.28 -0.95
CA GLU A 37 10.14 6.98 -2.04
C GLU A 37 9.32 8.23 -2.41
N ASP A 38 9.95 9.18 -3.10
CA ASP A 38 9.31 10.44 -3.50
C ASP A 38 8.10 10.21 -4.41
N ASP A 39 8.17 9.19 -5.25
CA ASP A 39 7.18 8.77 -6.23
C ASP A 39 6.34 7.54 -5.80
N SER A 40 6.52 7.05 -4.57
CA SER A 40 5.73 5.94 -4.02
C SER A 40 4.23 6.12 -4.32
N LEU A 41 3.54 5.03 -4.64
CA LEU A 41 2.11 5.04 -4.93
C LEU A 41 1.46 3.89 -4.18
N LEU A 42 0.76 4.22 -3.09
CA LEU A 42 0.14 3.21 -2.24
C LEU A 42 -1.24 2.86 -2.77
N ILE A 43 -1.46 1.59 -3.11
CA ILE A 43 -2.69 1.16 -3.83
C ILE A 43 -3.59 0.29 -2.98
N THR A 44 -3.08 -0.80 -2.41
CA THR A 44 -3.89 -1.76 -1.64
C THR A 44 -3.49 -1.75 -0.18
N ILE A 45 -4.49 -1.84 0.70
CA ILE A 45 -4.30 -2.13 2.12
C ILE A 45 -5.06 -3.41 2.49
N ALA A 46 -4.37 -4.36 3.09
CA ALA A 46 -4.97 -5.56 3.68
C ALA A 46 -4.75 -5.54 5.20
N LEU A 47 -5.79 -5.82 5.97
CA LEU A 47 -5.78 -5.76 7.43
C LEU A 47 -5.89 -7.17 8.00
N ASP A 48 -4.92 -7.56 8.82
CA ASP A 48 -4.90 -8.85 9.52
C ASP A 48 -5.01 -8.61 11.01
N SER A 49 -6.06 -9.14 11.64
CA SER A 49 -6.22 -9.13 13.09
C SER A 49 -6.62 -10.51 13.57
N ARG A 50 -6.11 -10.89 14.75
CA ARG A 50 -6.32 -12.21 15.34
C ARG A 50 -7.21 -12.16 16.59
N GLN A 51 -7.42 -10.96 17.15
CA GLN A 51 -8.26 -10.74 18.31
C GLN A 51 -9.59 -10.08 17.93
N GLU A 52 -10.66 -10.41 18.67
CA GLU A 52 -11.99 -9.82 18.46
C GLU A 52 -12.02 -8.29 18.67
N ASP A 53 -11.13 -7.76 19.51
CA ASP A 53 -11.04 -6.34 19.81
C ASP A 53 -10.10 -5.55 18.89
N CYS A 54 -9.55 -6.21 17.86
CA CYS A 54 -8.69 -5.64 16.83
C CYS A 54 -7.39 -4.97 17.32
N ARG A 55 -6.99 -5.17 18.59
CA ARG A 55 -5.81 -4.47 19.15
C ARG A 55 -4.49 -4.89 18.52
N ASP A 56 -4.45 -6.08 17.93
CA ASP A 56 -3.29 -6.67 17.26
C ASP A 56 -3.31 -6.54 15.73
N THR A 57 -4.08 -5.57 15.21
CA THR A 57 -4.19 -5.38 13.77
C THR A 57 -2.85 -5.03 13.13
N VAL A 58 -2.47 -5.80 12.12
CA VAL A 58 -1.36 -5.49 11.22
C VAL A 58 -1.93 -5.08 9.87
N ALA A 59 -1.52 -3.91 9.38
CA ALA A 59 -1.85 -3.44 8.05
C ALA A 59 -0.69 -3.67 7.09
N TYR A 60 -0.99 -4.31 5.96
CA TYR A 60 -0.10 -4.55 4.84
C TYR A 60 -0.47 -3.63 3.69
N VAL A 61 0.41 -2.69 3.33
CA VAL A 61 0.15 -1.66 2.31
C VAL A 61 1.12 -1.80 1.16
N THR A 62 0.59 -1.98 -0.06
CA THR A 62 1.41 -2.14 -1.26
C THR A 62 1.84 -0.80 -1.84
N ASP A 63 3.10 -0.72 -2.24
CA ASP A 63 3.66 0.41 -3.01
C ASP A 63 4.04 -0.06 -4.41
N VAL A 64 3.21 0.29 -5.40
CA VAL A 64 3.34 -0.22 -6.76
C VAL A 64 4.49 0.41 -7.54
N VAL A 65 4.92 1.63 -7.17
CA VAL A 65 6.04 2.32 -7.81
C VAL A 65 7.35 2.02 -7.07
N GLY A 66 7.32 2.03 -5.74
CA GLY A 66 8.49 1.68 -4.92
C GLY A 66 8.84 0.18 -4.96
N TYR A 67 7.90 -0.67 -5.41
CA TYR A 67 8.01 -2.13 -5.41
C TYR A 67 8.29 -2.67 -3.99
N LYS A 68 7.50 -2.20 -3.02
CA LYS A 68 7.67 -2.50 -1.59
C LYS A 68 6.35 -2.87 -0.96
N LEU A 69 6.46 -3.60 0.15
CA LEU A 69 5.36 -3.80 1.08
C LEU A 69 5.66 -3.00 2.35
N LEU A 70 4.79 -2.06 2.70
CA LEU A 70 4.82 -1.40 3.98
C LEU A 70 3.98 -2.21 4.97
N VAL A 71 4.49 -2.36 6.18
CA VAL A 71 3.80 -3.03 7.27
C VAL A 71 3.62 -2.04 8.40
N TYR A 72 2.42 -1.96 8.95
CA TYR A 72 2.11 -1.18 10.14
C TYR A 72 1.49 -2.10 11.19
N ASP A 73 2.11 -2.17 12.36
CA ASP A 73 1.62 -2.90 13.53
C ASP A 73 0.93 -1.91 14.48
N SER A 74 -0.38 -2.07 14.66
CA SER A 74 -1.18 -1.16 15.50
C SER A 74 -0.84 -1.27 16.98
N ALA A 75 -0.40 -2.45 17.44
CA ALA A 75 -0.14 -2.74 18.85
C ALA A 75 1.12 -2.03 19.33
N SER A 76 2.19 -2.08 18.52
CA SER A 76 3.45 -1.38 18.83
C SER A 76 3.53 0.04 18.26
N ASP A 77 2.56 0.44 17.45
CA ASP A 77 2.53 1.70 16.70
C ASP A 77 3.78 1.93 15.85
N LYS A 78 4.29 0.86 15.23
CA LYS A 78 5.51 0.88 14.41
C LYS A 78 5.20 0.45 12.99
N SER A 79 5.99 0.99 12.07
CA SER A 79 5.96 0.56 10.67
C SER A 79 7.35 0.32 10.12
N TRP A 80 7.45 -0.60 9.16
CA TRP A 80 8.67 -0.91 8.44
C TRP A 80 8.36 -1.27 6.98
N LYS A 81 9.40 -1.33 6.15
CA LYS A 81 9.28 -1.76 4.75
C LYS A 81 9.91 -3.14 4.55
N VAL A 82 9.24 -3.97 3.77
CA VAL A 82 9.71 -5.28 3.31
C VAL A 82 10.05 -5.16 1.83
N SER A 83 11.20 -5.70 1.46
CA SER A 83 11.68 -5.73 0.07
C SER A 83 11.83 -7.18 -0.39
N SER A 84 11.43 -7.46 -1.61
CA SER A 84 11.63 -8.75 -2.27
C SER A 84 11.71 -8.53 -3.78
N ASN A 85 12.50 -9.37 -4.46
CA ASN A 85 12.54 -9.36 -5.94
C ASN A 85 11.19 -9.75 -6.54
N LEU A 86 10.33 -10.46 -5.80
CA LEU A 86 8.99 -10.83 -6.24
C LEU A 86 8.01 -9.66 -6.28
N PHE A 87 8.40 -8.48 -5.77
CA PHE A 87 7.55 -7.28 -5.79
C PHE A 87 7.76 -6.41 -7.02
N TYR A 88 8.72 -6.76 -7.89
CA TYR A 88 8.97 -6.04 -9.13
C TYR A 88 7.97 -6.47 -10.21
N PRO A 89 7.57 -5.55 -11.11
CA PRO A 89 6.80 -5.91 -12.28
C PRO A 89 7.59 -6.89 -13.14
N TYR A 90 6.88 -7.75 -13.86
CA TYR A 90 7.52 -8.63 -14.85
C TYR A 90 7.65 -7.89 -16.18
N PRO A 91 8.87 -7.60 -16.69
CA PRO A 91 9.07 -6.67 -17.82
C PRO A 91 8.38 -7.07 -19.13
N LEU A 92 8.12 -8.36 -19.34
CA LEU A 92 7.45 -8.84 -20.56
C LEU A 92 5.91 -8.90 -20.42
N HIS A 93 5.37 -8.51 -19.28
CA HIS A 93 3.94 -8.54 -18.97
C HIS A 93 3.44 -7.20 -18.41
N GLY A 94 3.98 -6.10 -18.94
CA GLY A 94 3.54 -4.73 -18.63
C GLY A 94 2.48 -4.17 -19.59
N ASP A 95 2.28 -4.78 -20.75
CA ASP A 95 1.33 -4.30 -21.77
C ASP A 95 -0.08 -4.89 -21.54
N PHE A 96 -1.08 -4.01 -21.49
CA PHE A 96 -2.49 -4.36 -21.30
C PHE A 96 -3.32 -3.87 -22.47
N HIS A 97 -4.23 -4.73 -22.95
CA HIS A 97 -5.24 -4.39 -23.96
C HIS A 97 -6.63 -4.56 -23.37
N ILE A 98 -7.35 -3.46 -23.15
CA ILE A 98 -8.70 -3.49 -22.57
C ILE A 98 -9.63 -2.62 -23.41
N ASN A 99 -10.70 -3.22 -23.93
CA ASN A 99 -11.74 -2.53 -24.70
C ASN A 99 -11.18 -1.69 -25.87
N GLY A 100 -10.23 -2.25 -26.65
CA GLY A 100 -9.63 -1.56 -27.79
C GLY A 100 -8.58 -0.51 -27.43
N VAL A 101 -8.21 -0.39 -26.15
CA VAL A 101 -7.18 0.55 -25.67
C VAL A 101 -5.98 -0.23 -25.17
N ASP A 102 -4.81 0.13 -25.72
CA ASP A 102 -3.51 -0.38 -25.28
C ASP A 102 -2.86 0.60 -24.29
N PHE A 103 -2.33 0.08 -23.19
CA PHE A 103 -1.55 0.84 -22.23
C PHE A 103 -0.53 -0.03 -21.50
N GLU A 104 0.55 0.59 -21.07
CA GLU A 104 1.60 -0.06 -20.28
C GLU A 104 1.42 0.28 -18.80
N LEU A 105 1.45 -0.74 -17.94
CA LEU A 105 1.44 -0.60 -16.49
C LEU A 105 2.54 -1.47 -15.88
N MET A 106 3.65 -0.82 -15.52
CA MET A 106 4.79 -1.45 -14.85
C MET A 106 4.69 -1.36 -13.33
N ASP A 107 3.48 -1.57 -12.82
CA ASP A 107 3.22 -1.61 -11.39
C ASP A 107 3.74 -2.93 -10.81
N GLY A 108 4.45 -2.85 -9.68
CA GLY A 108 4.94 -4.03 -8.98
C GLY A 108 3.86 -4.73 -8.15
N LEU A 109 4.20 -5.05 -6.89
CA LEU A 109 3.25 -5.62 -5.94
C LEU A 109 1.98 -4.75 -5.86
N PHE A 110 0.85 -5.25 -6.36
CA PHE A 110 -0.37 -4.47 -6.54
C PHE A 110 -1.44 -4.78 -5.50
N ALA A 111 -1.97 -6.00 -5.49
CA ALA A 111 -3.06 -6.45 -4.64
C ALA A 111 -2.61 -7.52 -3.64
N LEU A 112 -3.31 -7.57 -2.50
CA LEU A 112 -3.09 -8.55 -1.44
C LEU A 112 -4.45 -9.13 -1.03
N ALA A 113 -4.46 -10.42 -0.69
CA ALA A 113 -5.59 -11.07 -0.05
C ALA A 113 -5.07 -11.92 1.11
N LEU A 114 -5.81 -11.94 2.20
CA LEU A 114 -5.48 -12.78 3.35
C LEU A 114 -6.17 -14.14 3.21
N GLY A 115 -5.41 -15.20 3.51
CA GLY A 115 -5.97 -16.53 3.63
C GLY A 115 -6.75 -16.71 4.95
N PRO A 116 -7.59 -17.75 5.06
CA PRO A 116 -8.31 -18.05 6.28
C PRO A 116 -7.36 -18.41 7.44
N LEU A 117 -7.82 -18.14 8.65
CA LEU A 117 -7.24 -18.71 9.87
C LEU A 117 -7.41 -20.24 9.82
N ARG A 118 -6.32 -20.97 10.05
CA ARG A 118 -6.37 -22.42 10.20
C ARG A 118 -6.84 -22.80 11.60
#